data_AF-A0A453IL38-F1
#
_entry.id   AF-A0A453IL38-F1
#
_cell.length_a   1.000
_cell.length_b   1.000
_cell.length_c   1.000
_cell.angle_alpha   90.00
_cell.angle_beta   90.00
_cell.angle_gamma   90.00
#
_symmetry.space_group_name_H-M   'P 1'
#
loop_
_entity.id
_entity.type
_entity.pdbx_description
1 polymer ?
#
loop_
_entity_poly.entity_id
_entity_poly.type
_entity_poly.pdbx_seq_one_letter_code
_entity_poly.pdbx_strand_id
1 'polypeptide(L)'
;MLDLVQVFVETLNRCFKNVCELDIVFNFNKLHTVLDEMILGGQVIETSSEQIMKSVEEIARFLLPSAFNCHIIYSRACAIS
;
A
#
# COMPACT_ATOMS: atom_id res chain seq x y z
N MET A 1 -10.88 -9.05 12.08
CA MET A 1 -9.42 -8.92 12.29
C MET A 1 -8.65 -9.92 11.46
N LEU A 2 -9.00 -11.22 11.52
CA LEU A 2 -8.36 -12.24 10.67
C LEU A 2 -8.54 -11.97 9.17
N ASP A 3 -9.70 -11.43 8.77
CA ASP A 3 -9.99 -11.10 7.36
C ASP A 3 -9.06 -10.02 6.81
N LEU A 4 -8.74 -9.01 7.62
CA LEU A 4 -7.83 -7.93 7.25
C LEU A 4 -6.39 -8.45 7.10
N VAL A 5 -5.96 -9.30 8.02
CA VAL A 5 -4.64 -9.97 7.94
C VAL A 5 -4.56 -10.85 6.69
N GLN A 6 -5.64 -11.56 6.36
CA GLN A 6 -5.69 -12.39 5.17
C GLN A 6 -5.58 -11.56 3.88
N VAL A 7 -6.33 -10.46 3.77
CA VAL A 7 -6.23 -9.53 2.64
C VAL A 7 -4.84 -8.88 2.54
N PHE A 8 -4.23 -8.57 3.69
CA PHE A 8 -2.87 -8.04 3.75
C PHE A 8 -1.85 -9.04 3.18
N VAL A 9 -1.88 -10.28 3.66
CA VAL A 9 -0.95 -11.34 3.20
C VAL A 9 -1.19 -11.68 1.73
N GLU A 10 -2.44 -11.73 1.26
CA GLU A 10 -2.73 -11.99 -0.16
C GLU A 10 -2.21 -10.87 -1.06
N THR A 11 -2.38 -9.61 -0.65
CA THR A 11 -1.87 -8.45 -1.39
C THR A 11 -0.34 -8.45 -1.43
N LEU A 12 0.33 -8.76 -0.32
CA LEU A 12 1.79 -8.90 -0.29
C LEU A 12 2.26 -10.02 -1.23
N ASN A 13 1.59 -11.17 -1.22
CA ASN A 13 1.94 -12.27 -2.11
C ASN A 13 1.82 -11.89 -3.60
N ARG A 14 0.80 -11.10 -3.97
CA ARG A 14 0.64 -10.55 -5.33
C ARG A 14 1.70 -9.49 -5.66
N CYS A 15 2.02 -8.60 -4.72
CA CYS A 15 3.03 -7.55 -4.88
C CYS A 15 4.44 -8.08 -5.18
N PHE A 16 4.81 -9.22 -4.59
CA PHE A 16 6.16 -9.79 -4.70
C PHE A 16 6.25 -11.03 -5.61
N LYS A 17 5.13 -11.48 -6.24
CA LYS A 17 5.08 -12.63 -7.16
C LYS A 17 5.81 -13.87 -6.59
N ASN A 18 5.27 -14.43 -5.49
CA ASN A 18 5.90 -15.40 -4.58
C ASN A 18 6.85 -14.75 -3.60
N VAL A 19 6.26 -14.11 -2.59
CA VAL A 19 7.02 -13.45 -1.53
C VAL A 19 7.90 -14.45 -0.77
N CYS A 20 9.18 -14.13 -0.64
CA CYS A 20 10.07 -14.80 0.31
C CYS A 20 10.25 -13.91 1.55
N GLU A 21 10.54 -14.48 2.71
CA GLU A 21 10.82 -13.72 3.94
C GLU A 21 11.92 -12.67 3.76
N LEU A 22 12.92 -12.98 2.93
CA LEU A 22 14.01 -12.06 2.62
C LEU A 22 13.51 -10.84 1.82
N ASP A 23 12.55 -11.01 0.91
CA ASP A 23 11.99 -9.89 0.13
C ASP A 23 11.24 -8.91 1.03
N ILE A 24 10.56 -9.42 2.05
CA ILE A 24 9.85 -8.61 3.04
C ILE A 24 10.83 -7.77 3.85
N VAL A 25 11.92 -8.39 4.31
CA VAL A 25 12.96 -7.71 5.10
C VAL A 25 13.71 -6.68 4.26
N PHE A 26 14.05 -7.00 3.01
CA PHE A 26 14.77 -6.08 2.12
C PHE A 26 13.89 -4.94 1.57
N ASN A 27 12.60 -5.20 1.32
CA ASN A 27 11.67 -4.23 0.72
C ASN A 27 10.63 -3.72 1.71
N PHE A 28 11.03 -3.51 2.97
CA PHE A 28 10.13 -3.04 4.03
C PHE A 28 9.43 -1.71 3.70
N ASN A 29 10.12 -0.81 2.97
CA ASN A 29 9.53 0.45 2.51
C ASN A 29 8.29 0.24 1.64
N LYS A 30 8.35 -0.73 0.71
CA LYS A 30 7.21 -1.06 -0.16
C LYS A 30 6.06 -1.68 0.63
N LEU A 31 6.38 -2.52 1.63
CA LEU A 31 5.39 -3.09 2.54
C LEU A 31 4.69 -2.00 3.37
N HIS A 32 5.44 -1.01 3.88
CA HIS A 32 4.87 0.11 4.61
C HIS A 32 3.90 0.92 3.74
N THR A 33 4.26 1.19 2.48
CA THR A 33 3.37 1.86 1.53
C THR A 33 2.09 1.05 1.24
N VAL A 34 2.19 -0.27 1.11
CA VAL A 34 1.01 -1.15 0.97
C VAL A 34 0.11 -1.07 2.20
N LEU A 35 0.69 -1.04 3.40
CA LEU A 35 -0.05 -0.95 4.65
C LEU A 35 -0.74 0.41 4.81
N ASP A 36 -0.05 1.50 4.47
CA ASP A 36 -0.61 2.86 4.51
C ASP A 36 -1.77 3.03 3.53
N GLU A 37 -1.72 2.37 2.37
CA GLU A 37 -2.85 2.35 1.43
C GLU A 37 -4.03 1.53 1.94
N MET A 38 -3.82 0.51 2.77
CA MET A 38 -4.91 -0.29 3.36
C MET A 38 -5.55 0.38 4.57
N ILE A 39 -4.74 0.98 5.44
CA ILE A 39 -5.17 1.48 6.75
C ILE A 39 -4.66 2.90 6.93
N LEU A 40 -5.58 3.83 7.16
CA LEU A 40 -5.26 5.20 7.49
C LEU A 40 -5.96 5.62 8.78
N GLY A 41 -5.20 6.15 9.73
CA GLY A 41 -5.75 6.63 11.00
C GLY A 41 -6.46 5.55 11.82
N GLY A 42 -6.10 4.27 11.64
CA GLY A 42 -6.73 3.14 12.30
C GLY A 42 -8.03 2.65 11.64
N GLN A 43 -8.41 3.20 10.49
CA GLN A 43 -9.55 2.75 9.70
C GLN A 43 -9.08 2.09 8.40
N VAL A 44 -9.79 1.05 7.96
CA VAL A 44 -9.53 0.38 6.68
C VAL A 44 -10.15 1.23 5.57
N ILE A 45 -9.31 1.71 4.65
CA ILE A 45 -9.71 2.55 3.52
C ILE A 45 -9.74 1.78 2.21
N GLU A 46 -8.89 0.78 2.05
CA GLU A 46 -8.86 -0.09 0.87
C GLU A 46 -8.59 -1.54 1.23
N THR A 47 -9.32 -2.42 0.54
CA THR A 47 -9.16 -3.88 0.64
C THR A 47 -8.91 -4.52 -0.72
N SER A 48 -8.97 -3.76 -1.81
CA SER A 48 -8.71 -4.29 -3.15
C SER A 48 -7.22 -4.35 -3.44
N SER A 49 -6.65 -5.56 -3.49
CA SER A 49 -5.23 -5.76 -3.81
C SER A 49 -4.81 -5.11 -5.13
N GLU A 50 -5.73 -5.04 -6.11
CA GLU A 50 -5.44 -4.43 -7.42
C GLU A 50 -5.33 -2.90 -7.32
N GLN A 51 -6.23 -2.26 -6.58
CA GLN A 51 -6.17 -0.81 -6.37
C GLN A 51 -4.94 -0.43 -5.54
N ILE A 52 -4.65 -1.19 -4.49
CA ILE A 52 -3.49 -0.96 -3.64
C ILE A 52 -2.19 -1.10 -4.45
N MET A 53 -2.06 -2.13 -5.28
CA MET A 53 -0.89 -2.30 -6.15
C MET A 53 -0.74 -1.14 -7.14
N LYS A 54 -1.84 -0.67 -7.72
CA LYS A 54 -1.84 0.48 -8.64
C LYS A 54 -1.39 1.75 -7.93
N SER A 55 -1.93 2.04 -6.75
CA SER A 55 -1.51 3.18 -5.92
C SER A 55 -0.03 3.09 -5.56
N VAL A 56 0.45 1.93 -5.09
CA VAL A 56 1.85 1.73 -4.69
C VAL A 56 2.79 1.94 -5.89
N GLU A 57 2.40 1.50 -7.08
CA GLU A 57 3.20 1.71 -8.29
C GLU A 57 3.19 3.17 -8.75
N GLU A 58 2.05 3.85 -8.69
CA GLU A 58 1.96 5.30 -8.95
C GLU A 58 2.83 6.08 -7.97
N ILE A 59 2.71 5.80 -6.67
CA ILE A 59 3.54 6.39 -5.61
C ILE A 59 5.02 6.14 -5.87
N ALA A 60 5.42 4.92 -6.22
CA ALA A 60 6.81 4.60 -6.54
C ALA A 60 7.35 5.39 -7.75
N ARG A 61 6.49 5.75 -8.73
CA ARG A 61 6.87 6.62 -9.85
C ARG A 61 6.98 8.09 -9.45
N PHE A 62 6.18 8.56 -8.50
CA PHE A 62 6.20 9.96 -8.04
C PHE A 62 7.25 10.23 -6.95
N LEU A 63 7.70 9.21 -6.22
CA LEU A 63 8.75 9.30 -5.20
C LEU A 63 10.17 9.37 -5.80
N LEU A 64 10.40 10.38 -6.64
CA LEU A 64 11.68 11.09 -6.59
C LEU A 64 11.79 11.80 -5.20
N PRO A 65 13.00 12.09 -4.68
CA PRO A 65 13.31 12.15 -3.23
C PRO A 65 12.64 13.24 -2.35
N SER A 66 11.57 13.91 -2.77
CA SER A 66 11.15 15.18 -2.16
C SER A 66 9.69 15.30 -1.70
N ALA A 67 8.87 14.25 -1.71
CA ALA A 67 7.48 14.35 -1.25
C ALA A 67 7.06 13.21 -0.32
N PHE A 68 7.64 13.19 0.89
CA PHE A 68 7.05 12.43 1.98
C PHE A 68 5.70 13.06 2.37
N ASN A 69 4.65 12.23 2.29
CA ASN A 69 3.41 12.31 3.08
C ASN A 69 2.28 13.31 2.75
N CYS A 70 2.45 14.38 1.96
CA CYS A 70 1.38 15.41 1.94
C CYS A 70 0.31 15.30 0.83
N HIS A 71 0.58 14.69 -0.33
CA HIS A 71 -0.32 14.89 -1.50
C HIS A 71 -1.22 13.72 -1.90
N ILE A 72 -0.83 12.46 -1.62
CA ILE A 72 -1.59 11.30 -2.13
C ILE A 72 -2.88 11.07 -1.32
N ILE A 73 -2.87 11.36 -0.01
CA ILE A 73 -4.07 11.24 0.83
C ILE A 73 -5.12 12.30 0.45
N TYR A 74 -4.71 13.53 0.13
CA TYR A 74 -5.64 14.61 -0.24
C TYR A 74 -6.30 14.39 -1.61
N SER A 75 -5.61 13.76 -2.57
CA SER A 75 -6.18 13.54 -3.90
C SER A 75 -7.29 12.46 -3.90
N ARG A 76 -7.11 11.35 -3.16
CA ARG A 76 -8.16 10.32 -3.05
C ARG A 76 -9.36 10.78 -2.21
N ALA A 77 -9.16 11.62 -1.20
CA ALA A 77 -10.29 12.25 -0.47
C ALA A 77 -11.14 13.17 -1.38
N CYS A 78 -10.52 13.84 -2.36
CA CYS A 78 -11.22 14.74 -3.27
C CYS A 78 -11.99 14.01 -4.39
N ALA A 79 -11.59 12.79 -4.75
CA ALA A 79 -12.23 12.01 -5.82
C ALA A 79 -13.51 11.25 -5.41
N ILE A 80 -13.91 11.34 -4.14
CA ILE A 80 -15.12 10.70 -3.59
C ILE A 80 -16.23 11.74 -3.30
N SER A 81 -16.01 13.04 -3.59
CA SER A 81 -17.00 14.11 -3.44
C SER A 81 -17.67 14.52 -4.76
#